data_AF-A0A940PC79-F1
#
_entry.id   AF-A0A940PC79-F1
#
_cell.length_a   1.000
_cell.length_b   1.000
_cell.length_c   1.000
_cell.angle_alpha   90.00
_cell.angle_beta   90.00
_cell.angle_gamma   90.00
#
_symmetry.space_group_name_H-M   'P 1'
#
loop_
_entity.id
_entity.type
_entity.pdbx_description
1 polymer ?
#
loop_
_entity_poly.entity_id
_entity_poly.type
_entity_poly.pdbx_seq_one_letter_code
_entity_poly.pdbx_strand_id
1 'polypeptide(L)'
;MIIDHPYPTIKSVQVDYFDAPMWMLRMPGTSIAPLHIYEGSFKYANKWYFLSYKKREPLVILELEGHEKYTYVIFQIDHPTEVASALRKRIRELD
;
A
#
# COMPACT_ATOMS: atom_id res chain seq x y z
N MET A 1 -8.65 5.50 8.31
CA MET A 1 -9.04 4.54 7.26
C MET A 1 -8.91 3.15 7.88
N ILE A 2 -10.03 2.54 8.28
CA ILE A 2 -10.04 1.20 8.86
C ILE A 2 -10.16 0.24 7.67
N ILE A 3 -9.14 -0.59 7.44
CA ILE A 3 -9.18 -1.63 6.40
C ILE A 3 -9.95 -2.80 6.98
N ASP A 4 -11.24 -2.88 6.65
CA ASP A 4 -12.20 -3.92 7.07
C ASP A 4 -12.11 -5.18 6.17
N HIS A 5 -10.91 -5.49 5.66
CA HIS A 5 -10.67 -6.69 4.86
C HIS A 5 -9.86 -7.71 5.67
N PRO A 6 -10.23 -8.99 5.60
CA PRO A 6 -9.63 -9.98 6.46
C PRO A 6 -8.15 -10.16 6.04
N TYR A 7 -7.28 -10.04 7.04
CA TYR A 7 -5.86 -10.39 7.04
C TYR A 7 -5.45 -11.57 6.12
N PRO A 8 -6.23 -12.65 5.91
CA PRO A 8 -5.92 -13.74 4.97
C PRO A 8 -5.67 -13.35 3.50
N THR A 9 -6.00 -12.15 3.05
CA THR A 9 -5.63 -11.70 1.69
C THR A 9 -4.22 -11.10 1.61
N ILE A 10 -3.56 -10.85 2.74
CA ILE A 10 -2.22 -10.27 2.78
C ILE A 10 -1.19 -11.37 2.56
N LYS A 11 -0.67 -11.43 1.33
CA LYS A 11 0.37 -12.39 0.93
C LYS A 11 1.74 -12.03 1.52
N SER A 12 2.08 -10.75 1.58
CA SER A 12 3.33 -10.32 2.23
C SER A 12 3.25 -8.89 2.76
N VAL A 13 4.08 -8.62 3.77
CA VAL A 13 4.23 -7.31 4.41
C VAL A 13 5.70 -6.92 4.37
N GLN A 14 6.01 -5.75 3.82
CA GLN A 14 7.38 -5.24 3.64
C GLN A 14 7.47 -3.77 4.10
N VAL A 15 8.68 -3.35 4.45
CA VAL A 15 8.99 -1.94 4.71
C VAL A 15 10.11 -1.55 3.78
N ASP A 16 9.81 -0.65 2.84
CA ASP A 16 10.75 -0.21 1.82
C ASP A 16 10.35 1.16 1.27
N TYR A 17 11.22 1.75 0.46
CA TYR A 17 10.91 2.92 -0.34
C TYR A 17 10.11 2.53 -1.59
N PHE A 18 9.17 3.39 -1.98
CA PHE A 18 8.44 3.23 -3.23
C PHE A 18 8.37 4.56 -3.97
N ASP A 19 9.05 4.62 -5.11
CA ASP A 19 9.01 5.77 -6.01
C ASP A 19 8.00 5.45 -7.14
N ALA A 20 6.78 5.99 -7.01
CA ALA A 20 5.73 5.81 -8.02
C ALA A 20 6.19 6.38 -9.38
N PRO A 21 6.22 5.58 -10.46
CA PRO A 21 6.65 6.06 -11.76
C PRO A 21 5.74 7.18 -12.28
N MET A 22 6.31 8.19 -12.94
CA MET A 22 5.54 9.32 -13.48
C MET A 22 4.49 8.90 -14.53
N TRP A 23 4.70 7.77 -15.20
CA TRP A 23 3.79 7.19 -16.19
C TRP A 23 2.76 6.22 -15.59
N MET A 24 2.72 6.07 -14.26
CA MET A 24 1.71 5.26 -13.58
C MET A 24 0.32 5.87 -13.81
N LEU A 25 -0.62 5.07 -14.32
CA LEU A 25 -1.94 5.55 -14.70
C LEU A 25 -2.73 5.92 -13.44
N ARG A 26 -3.13 7.20 -13.37
CA ARG A 26 -4.01 7.75 -12.35
C ARG A 26 -5.44 7.37 -12.64
N MET A 27 -6.16 6.88 -11.63
CA MET A 27 -7.57 6.57 -11.76
C MET A 27 -8.42 7.74 -11.26
N PRO A 28 -9.68 7.88 -11.73
CA PRO A 28 -10.56 8.94 -11.24
C PRO A 28 -10.66 8.93 -9.70
N GLY A 29 -10.63 10.12 -9.10
CA GLY A 29 -10.64 10.28 -7.64
C GLY A 29 -9.26 10.22 -6.97
N THR A 30 -8.15 10.14 -7.72
CA THR A 30 -6.80 10.28 -7.15
C THR A 30 -6.33 11.72 -7.09
N SER A 31 -5.74 12.09 -5.95
CA SER A 31 -5.05 13.37 -5.79
C SER A 31 -3.56 13.20 -6.02
N ILE A 32 -3.01 14.02 -6.92
CA ILE A 32 -1.59 14.36 -6.93
C ILE A 32 -1.49 15.85 -6.68
N ALA A 33 -1.11 16.25 -5.47
CA ALA A 33 -0.78 17.65 -5.22
C ALA A 33 0.60 17.96 -5.83
N PRO A 34 0.91 19.23 -6.16
CA PRO A 34 2.23 19.67 -6.65
C PRO A 34 3.41 19.28 -5.74
N LEU A 35 3.14 18.80 -4.53
CA LEU A 35 4.10 18.44 -3.48
C LEU A 35 4.33 16.92 -3.35
N HIS A 36 4.17 16.12 -4.42
CA HIS A 36 4.37 14.66 -4.38
C HIS A 36 3.49 13.93 -3.36
N ILE A 37 2.25 14.41 -3.18
CA ILE A 37 1.23 13.74 -2.38
C ILE A 37 0.57 12.69 -3.27
N TYR A 38 0.78 11.42 -2.97
CA TYR A 38 0.12 10.30 -3.64
C TYR A 38 -1.01 9.79 -2.77
N GLU A 39 -2.26 10.05 -3.18
CA GLU A 39 -3.43 9.57 -2.47
C GLU A 39 -4.47 9.04 -3.47
N GLY A 40 -4.69 7.72 -3.48
CA GLY A 40 -5.75 7.08 -4.24
C GLY A 40 -5.35 5.82 -5.01
N SER A 41 -6.15 5.49 -6.04
CA SER A 41 -6.01 4.30 -6.89
C SER A 41 -5.15 4.55 -8.14
N PHE A 42 -4.17 3.69 -8.37
CA PHE A 42 -3.29 3.77 -9.53
C PHE A 42 -3.22 2.42 -10.24
N LYS A 43 -2.95 2.43 -11.56
CA LYS A 43 -2.72 1.22 -12.35
C LYS A 43 -1.35 1.26 -13.01
N TYR A 44 -0.55 0.21 -12.81
CA TYR A 44 0.78 0.06 -13.39
C TYR A 44 1.11 -1.40 -13.64
N ALA A 45 1.74 -1.72 -14.78
CA ALA A 45 2.11 -3.09 -15.15
C ALA A 45 0.94 -4.10 -15.00
N ASN A 46 -0.27 -3.67 -15.39
CA ASN A 46 -1.54 -4.41 -15.25
C ASN A 46 -1.93 -4.78 -13.80
N LYS A 47 -1.29 -4.19 -12.79
CA LYS A 47 -1.64 -4.33 -11.38
C LYS A 47 -2.27 -3.05 -10.85
N TRP A 48 -3.10 -3.19 -9.83
CA TRP A 48 -3.75 -2.09 -9.14
C TRP A 48 -3.04 -1.78 -7.82
N TYR A 49 -2.85 -0.50 -7.57
CA TYR A 49 -2.16 0.02 -6.41
C TYR A 49 -3.07 1.01 -5.69
N PHE A 50 -3.09 0.93 -4.37
CA PHE A 50 -3.53 2.03 -3.53
C PHE A 50 -2.29 2.70 -2.93
N LEU A 51 -2.11 3.98 -3.20
CA LEU A 51 -1.00 4.78 -2.67
C LEU A 51 -1.55 5.81 -1.69
N SER A 52 -0.92 5.92 -0.52
CA SER A 52 -1.22 6.94 0.48
C SER A 52 0.05 7.39 1.18
N TYR A 53 0.80 8.32 0.57
CA TYR A 53 2.04 8.85 1.13
C TYR A 53 2.39 10.24 0.57
N LYS A 54 3.20 10.99 1.31
CA LYS A 54 3.56 12.39 0.99
C LYS A 54 5.05 12.69 1.08
N LYS A 55 5.81 11.87 1.81
CA LYS A 55 7.24 12.07 2.05
C LYS A 55 8.04 10.90 1.50
N ARG A 56 9.31 11.15 1.21
CA ARG A 56 10.27 10.11 0.82
C ARG A 56 10.86 9.47 2.07
N GLU A 57 10.11 8.55 2.65
CA GLU A 57 10.46 7.78 3.83
C GLU A 57 10.05 6.31 3.64
N PRO A 58 10.55 5.38 4.48
CA PRO A 58 10.13 3.99 4.39
C PRO A 58 8.62 3.84 4.56
N LEU A 59 7.99 3.13 3.63
CA LEU A 59 6.54 2.90 3.58
C LEU A 59 6.24 1.46 3.96
N VAL A 60 5.03 1.21 4.45
CA VAL A 60 4.51 -0.15 4.57
C VAL A 60 3.94 -0.56 3.21
N ILE A 61 4.44 -1.67 2.67
CA ILE A 61 4.00 -2.25 1.41
C ILE A 61 3.32 -3.58 1.72
N LEU A 62 2.03 -3.65 1.39
CA LEU A 62 1.24 -4.88 1.47
C LEU A 62 1.05 -5.42 0.05
N GLU A 63 1.46 -6.67 -0.18
CA GLU A 63 1.05 -7.43 -1.35
C GLU A 63 -0.20 -8.22 -0.99
N LEU A 64 -1.26 -8.04 -1.78
CA LEU A 64 -2.53 -8.72 -1.59
C LEU A 64 -2.72 -9.78 -2.67
N GLU A 65 -3.19 -10.96 -2.25
CA GLU A 65 -3.59 -12.06 -3.12
C GLU A 65 -5.09 -12.32 -2.94
N GLY A 66 -5.80 -12.51 -4.06
CA GLY A 66 -7.26 -12.72 -4.05
C GLY A 66 -8.12 -11.51 -3.73
N HIS A 67 -7.52 -10.34 -3.46
CA HIS A 67 -8.27 -9.10 -3.23
C HIS A 67 -8.91 -8.58 -4.53
N GLU A 68 -10.20 -8.20 -4.47
CA GLU A 68 -11.03 -7.91 -5.66
C GLU A 68 -10.46 -6.81 -6.58
N LYS A 69 -9.86 -5.78 -5.97
CA LYS A 69 -9.35 -4.61 -6.70
C LYS A 69 -7.83 -4.46 -6.66
N TYR A 70 -7.24 -4.35 -5.47
CA TYR A 70 -5.83 -3.99 -5.30
C TYR A 70 -4.90 -5.19 -5.24
N THR A 71 -3.76 -5.10 -5.93
CA THR A 71 -2.63 -6.02 -5.77
C THR A 71 -1.65 -5.50 -4.72
N TYR A 72 -1.51 -4.16 -4.62
CA TYR A 72 -0.65 -3.53 -3.64
C TYR A 72 -1.37 -2.41 -2.89
N VAL A 73 -1.11 -2.34 -1.58
CA VAL A 73 -1.49 -1.22 -0.74
C VAL A 73 -0.21 -0.67 -0.11
N ILE A 74 0.11 0.57 -0.42
CA ILE A 74 1.36 1.22 -0.03
C ILE A 74 1.03 2.51 0.70
N PHE A 75 1.48 2.62 1.95
CA PHE A 75 1.12 3.76 2.78
C PHE A 75 2.22 4.18 3.73
N GLN A 76 2.21 5.47 4.02
CA GLN A 76 3.05 6.12 5.01
C GLN A 76 2.39 5.99 6.40
N ILE A 77 3.18 5.61 7.41
CA ILE A 77 2.75 5.53 8.80
C ILE A 77 3.94 5.72 9.73
N ASP A 78 3.69 6.22 10.94
CA ASP A 78 4.69 6.28 11.99
C ASP A 78 5.12 4.86 12.41
N HIS A 79 6.41 4.69 12.70
CA HIS A 79 7.00 3.40 13.11
C HIS A 79 6.70 2.24 12.14
N PRO A 80 7.03 2.36 10.83
CA PRO A 80 6.62 1.39 9.81
C PRO A 80 7.13 -0.03 10.08
N THR A 81 8.31 -0.18 10.68
CA THR A 81 8.89 -1.47 11.08
C THR A 81 8.08 -2.17 12.17
N GLU A 82 7.61 -1.42 13.17
CA GLU A 82 6.81 -1.95 14.28
C GLU A 82 5.43 -2.39 13.77
N VAL A 83 4.79 -1.55 12.95
CA VAL A 83 3.51 -1.85 12.31
C VAL A 83 3.62 -3.09 11.42
N ALA A 84 4.65 -3.17 10.57
CA ALA A 84 4.87 -4.33 9.73
C ALA A 84 5.13 -5.62 10.54
N SER A 85 5.86 -5.52 11.65
CA SER A 85 6.08 -6.64 12.56
C SER A 85 4.77 -7.13 13.19
N ALA A 86 3.93 -6.20 13.67
CA ALA A 86 2.63 -6.51 14.24
C ALA A 86 1.70 -7.18 13.21
N LEU A 87 1.66 -6.68 11.97
CA LEU A 87 0.88 -7.26 10.89
C LEU A 87 1.34 -8.69 10.57
N ARG A 88 2.65 -8.93 10.42
CA ARG A 88 3.19 -10.28 10.16
C ARG A 88 2.86 -11.25 11.28
N LYS A 89 2.96 -10.81 12.54
CA LYS A 89 2.57 -11.63 13.70
C LYS A 89 1.09 -12.00 13.62
N ARG A 90 0.24 -11.02 13.30
CA ARG A 90 -1.21 -11.24 13.20
C ARG A 90 -1.60 -12.19 12.06
N ILE A 91 -0.95 -12.08 10.90
CA ILE A 91 -1.18 -13.00 9.77
C ILE A 91 -0.83 -14.42 10.18
N ARG A 92 0.33 -14.63 10.81
CA ARG A 92 0.77 -15.95 11.30
C ARG A 92 -0.14 -16.56 12.36
N GLU A 93 -0.83 -15.74 13.17
CA GLU A 93 -1.81 -16.23 14.15
C GLU A 93 -3.14 -16.68 13.51
N LEU A 94 -3.38 -16.32 12.24
CA LEU A 94 -4.61 -16.59 11.51
C LEU A 94 -4.45 -17.68 10.43
N ASP A 95 -3.21 -18.07 10.11
CA ASP A 95 -2.84 -19.26 9.33
C ASP A 95 -2.95 -20.54 10.18
#